data_AF-A0A5C9ENU2-F1
#
_entry.id   AF-A0A5C9ENU2-F1
#
_cell.length_a   1.000
_cell.length_b   1.000
_cell.length_c   1.000
_cell.angle_alpha   90.00
_cell.angle_beta   90.00
_cell.angle_gamma   90.00
#
_symmetry.space_group_name_H-M   'P 1'
#
loop_
_entity.id
_entity.type
_entity.pdbx_description
1 polymer ?
#
loop_
_entity_poly.entity_id
_entity_poly.type
_entity_poly.pdbx_seq_one_letter_code
_entity_poly.pdbx_strand_id
1 'polypeptide(L)'
;MTSVKMNNKELLEKLQAKITLRLGKKPTQQELLDKSVEFAYKQIDTFIFEEFQQHTLTKEIIEKIRSNTIDAPLAYPDKSDDELIYDL
;
A
#
# COMPACT_ATOMS: atom_id res chain seq x y z
N MET A 1 -24.37 6.64 16.10
CA MET A 1 -23.54 7.43 15.18
C MET A 1 -22.23 7.73 15.87
N THR A 2 -21.14 7.13 15.40
CA THR A 2 -19.80 7.42 15.92
C THR A 2 -19.28 8.66 15.21
N SER A 3 -18.95 9.70 15.95
CA SER A 3 -18.42 10.94 15.38
C SER A 3 -16.92 10.77 15.13
N VAL A 4 -16.53 10.71 13.85
CA VAL A 4 -15.11 10.72 13.45
C VAL A 4 -14.69 12.17 13.30
N LYS A 5 -13.73 12.60 14.13
CA LYS A 5 -13.20 13.97 14.08
C LYS A 5 -12.30 14.12 12.86
N MET A 6 -12.75 14.86 11.86
CA MET A 6 -12.04 15.06 10.60
C MET A 6 -11.35 16.43 10.58
N ASN A 7 -10.02 16.44 10.57
CA ASN A 7 -9.22 17.68 10.55
C ASN A 7 -9.19 18.33 9.15
N ASN A 8 -9.37 17.55 8.08
CA ASN A 8 -9.21 17.99 6.69
C ASN A 8 -10.55 18.32 6.02
N LYS A 9 -11.44 19.04 6.71
CA LYS A 9 -12.80 19.33 6.22
C LYS A 9 -12.80 20.08 4.87
N GLU A 10 -11.88 21.01 4.67
CA GLU A 10 -11.73 21.75 3.41
C GLU A 10 -11.39 20.83 2.23
N LEU A 11 -10.56 19.80 2.47
CA LEU A 11 -10.20 18.81 1.45
C LEU A 11 -11.42 17.98 1.05
N LEU A 12 -12.27 17.61 2.02
CA LEU A 12 -13.51 16.87 1.76
C LEU A 12 -14.48 17.68 0.88
N GLU A 13 -14.60 18.98 1.13
CA GLU A 13 -15.45 19.87 0.33
C GLU A 13 -14.91 20.02 -1.10
N LYS A 14 -13.58 20.16 -1.27
CA LYS A 14 -12.94 20.17 -2.60
C LYS A 14 -13.13 18.85 -3.34
N LEU A 15 -13.04 17.73 -2.63
CA LEU A 15 -13.26 16.39 -3.20
C LEU A 15 -14.71 16.22 -3.66
N GLN A 16 -15.67 16.63 -2.82
CA GLN A 16 -17.10 16.65 -3.16
C GLN A 16 -17.36 17.51 -4.40
N ALA A 17 -16.77 18.70 -4.49
CA ALA A 17 -16.90 19.58 -5.66
C ALA A 17 -16.33 18.94 -6.93
N LYS A 18 -15.12 18.36 -6.88
CA LYS A 18 -14.51 17.65 -8.01
C LYS A 18 -15.39 16.49 -8.50
N ILE A 19 -15.94 15.71 -7.58
CA ILE A 19 -16.80 14.57 -7.92
C ILE A 19 -18.14 15.06 -8.49
N THR A 20 -18.70 16.14 -7.94
CA THR A 20 -19.91 16.79 -8.48
C THR A 20 -19.69 17.27 -9.91
N LEU A 21 -18.55 17.89 -10.21
CA LEU A 21 -18.22 18.35 -11.56
C LEU A 21 -18.10 17.20 -12.57
N ARG A 22 -17.64 16.02 -12.14
CA ARG A 22 -17.49 14.86 -13.03
C ARG A 22 -18.77 14.05 -13.21
N LEU A 23 -19.55 13.87 -12.14
CA LEU A 23 -20.76 13.03 -12.15
C LEU A 23 -22.05 13.83 -12.38
N GLY A 24 -22.02 15.16 -12.28
CA GLY A 24 -23.21 16.02 -12.32
C GLY A 24 -24.12 15.91 -11.10
N LYS A 25 -23.80 15.01 -10.15
CA LYS A 25 -24.55 14.78 -8.91
C LYS A 25 -23.67 15.11 -7.71
N LYS A 26 -24.21 15.85 -6.74
CA LYS A 26 -23.53 16.14 -5.47
C LYS A 26 -23.75 14.98 -4.48
N PRO A 27 -22.76 14.11 -4.24
CA PRO A 27 -22.86 13.08 -3.21
C PRO A 27 -22.89 13.71 -1.83
N THR A 28 -23.46 13.05 -0.82
CA THR A 28 -23.38 13.53 0.57
C THR A 28 -21.96 13.34 1.13
N GLN A 29 -21.57 14.09 2.16
CA GLN A 29 -20.27 13.89 2.82
C GLN A 29 -20.13 12.48 3.40
N GLN A 30 -21.23 11.92 3.92
CA GLN A 30 -21.28 10.57 4.47
C GLN A 30 -21.08 9.52 3.36
N GLU A 31 -21.83 9.64 2.26
CA GLU A 31 -21.69 8.75 1.09
C GLU A 31 -20.26 8.77 0.52
N LEU A 32 -19.64 9.96 0.50
CA LEU A 32 -18.27 10.12 0.03
C LEU A 32 -17.28 9.38 0.94
N LEU A 33 -17.43 9.53 2.26
CA LEU A 33 -16.58 8.87 3.25
C LEU A 33 -16.75 7.36 3.19
N ASP A 34 -17.99 6.86 3.15
CA ASP A 34 -18.28 5.43 3.09
C ASP A 34 -17.61 4.79 1.85
N LYS A 35 -17.79 5.41 0.68
CA LYS A 35 -17.15 4.95 -0.56
C LYS A 35 -15.63 5.05 -0.53
N SER A 36 -15.08 6.09 0.13
CA SER A 36 -13.62 6.25 0.24
C SER A 36 -13.01 5.17 1.13
N VAL A 37 -13.66 4.84 2.24
CA VAL A 37 -13.24 3.76 3.14
C VAL A 37 -13.34 2.41 2.43
N GLU A 38 -14.45 2.14 1.74
CA GLU A 38 -14.59 0.91 0.93
C GLU A 38 -13.51 0.79 -0.14
N PHE A 39 -13.20 1.90 -0.84
CA PHE A 39 -12.17 1.92 -1.87
C PHE A 39 -10.77 1.67 -1.30
N ALA A 40 -10.42 2.35 -0.21
CA ALA A 40 -9.14 2.16 0.48
C ALA A 40 -9.01 0.72 1.01
N TYR A 41 -10.09 0.16 1.56
CA TYR A 41 -10.10 -1.22 2.04
C TYR A 41 -9.93 -2.25 0.91
N LYS A 42 -10.55 -2.02 -0.26
CA LYS A 42 -10.37 -2.91 -1.42
C LYS A 42 -8.94 -2.89 -1.97
N GLN A 43 -8.23 -1.78 -1.80
CA GLN A 43 -6.84 -1.61 -2.23
C GLN A 43 -5.92 -1.44 -1.02
N ILE A 44 -6.12 -2.27 0.01
CA ILE A 44 -5.46 -2.11 1.29
C ILE A 44 -3.94 -2.17 1.18
N ASP A 45 -3.41 -3.05 0.32
CA ASP A 45 -1.96 -3.18 0.13
C ASP A 45 -1.35 -1.91 -0.48
N THR A 46 -1.98 -1.35 -1.51
CA THR A 46 -1.57 -0.08 -2.12
C THR A 46 -1.73 1.07 -1.14
N PHE A 47 -2.85 1.12 -0.43
CA PHE A 47 -3.11 2.16 0.56
C PHE A 47 -2.09 2.15 1.70
N ILE A 48 -1.73 0.97 2.22
CA ILE A 48 -0.66 0.83 3.20
C ILE A 48 0.67 1.28 2.61
N PHE A 49 1.02 0.82 1.40
CA PHE A 49 2.30 1.15 0.78
C PHE A 49 2.49 2.66 0.53
N GLU A 50 1.45 3.34 0.02
CA GLU A 50 1.51 4.75 -0.35
C GLU A 50 1.38 5.69 0.85
N GLU A 51 0.44 5.42 1.77
CA GLU A 51 0.09 6.35 2.85
C GLU A 51 0.81 6.02 4.17
N PHE A 52 1.18 4.76 4.37
CA PHE A 52 1.85 4.28 5.58
C PHE A 52 3.23 3.75 5.19
N GLN A 53 4.12 4.69 4.84
CA GLN A 53 5.55 4.49 4.54
C GLN A 53 6.10 3.19 5.15
N GLN A 54 6.59 2.30 4.28
CA GLN A 54 7.28 1.09 4.71
C GLN A 54 8.42 1.42 5.68
N HIS A 55 8.64 0.50 6.62
CA HIS A 55 9.80 0.45 7.50
C HIS A 55 11.05 0.83 6.69
N THR A 56 11.57 2.04 6.92
CA THR A 56 12.89 2.40 6.43
C THR A 56 13.83 1.31 6.95
N LEU A 57 14.72 0.78 6.10
CA LEU A 57 15.73 -0.20 6.53
C LEU A 57 16.60 0.45 7.62
N THR A 58 16.17 0.30 8.86
CA THR A 58 16.93 0.74 10.02
C THR A 58 18.11 -0.21 10.15
N LYS A 59 19.20 0.30 10.75
CA LYS A 59 20.39 -0.51 11.00
C LYS A 59 20.07 -1.80 11.75
N GLU A 60 19.04 -1.80 12.59
CA GLU A 60 18.54 -2.96 13.33
C GLU A 60 17.92 -4.02 12.42
N ILE A 61 17.14 -3.64 11.40
CA ILE A 61 16.57 -4.58 10.44
C ILE A 61 17.67 -5.19 9.57
N ILE A 62 18.65 -4.38 9.15
CA ILE A 62 19.80 -4.85 8.38
C ILE A 62 20.62 -5.87 9.19
N GLU A 63 20.94 -5.55 10.45
CA GLU A 63 21.66 -6.47 11.33
C GLU A 63 20.88 -7.74 11.63
N LYS A 64 19.55 -7.65 11.77
CA LYS A 64 18.69 -8.83 11.94
C LYS A 64 18.66 -9.72 10.69
N ILE A 65 18.71 -9.14 9.49
CA ILE A 65 18.81 -9.90 8.24
C ILE A 65 20.19 -10.58 8.14
N ARG A 66 21.27 -9.87 8.46
CA ARG A 66 22.64 -10.41 8.45
C ARG A 66 22.88 -11.50 9.51
N SER A 67 22.25 -11.41 10.67
CA SER A 67 22.39 -12.44 11.71
C SER A 67 21.61 -13.71 11.39
N ASN A 68 20.60 -13.61 10.52
CA ASN A 68 19.74 -14.73 10.14
C ASN A 68 20.05 -15.28 8.74
N THR A 69 21.04 -14.70 8.03
CA THR A 69 21.56 -15.28 6.79
C THR A 69 22.34 -16.55 7.11
N ILE A 70 21.92 -17.63 6.46
CA ILE A 70 22.55 -18.94 6.54
C ILE A 70 23.29 -19.15 5.23
N ASP A 71 24.57 -19.51 5.31
CA ASP A 71 25.33 -19.94 4.13
C ASP A 71 24.88 -21.36 3.78
N ALA A 72 23.83 -21.43 2.96
CA ALA A 72 23.27 -22.67 2.50
C ALA A 72 24.03 -23.11 1.23
N PRO A 73 24.45 -24.38 1.14
CA PRO A 73 25.08 -24.88 -0.07
C PRO A 73 24.11 -24.78 -1.25
N LEU A 74 24.64 -24.39 -2.41
CA LEU A 74 23.88 -24.38 -3.66
C LEU A 74 23.44 -25.82 -3.97
N ALA A 75 22.14 -26.00 -4.22
CA ALA A 75 21.59 -27.30 -4.60
C ALA A 75 22.16 -27.78 -5.95
N TYR A 76 22.53 -26.85 -6.83
CA TYR A 76 23.15 -27.11 -8.13
C TYR A 76 24.34 -26.17 -8.30
N PRO A 77 25.55 -26.57 -7.88
CA PRO A 77 26.73 -25.71 -7.96
C PRO A 77 27.24 -25.55 -9.40
N ASP A 78 26.95 -26.52 -10.27
CA ASP A 78 27.49 -26.59 -11.63
C ASP A 78 26.55 -25.98 -12.69
N LYS A 79 25.40 -25.43 -12.30
CA LYS A 79 24.41 -24.87 -13.21
C LYS A 79 24.02 -23.46 -12.79
N SER A 80 23.96 -22.58 -13.77
CA SER A 80 23.41 -21.24 -13.58
C SER A 80 21.87 -21.28 -13.46
N ASP A 81 21.31 -20.24 -12.85
CA ASP A 81 19.86 -20.08 -12.74
C ASP A 81 19.21 -20.05 -14.14
N ASP A 82 19.88 -19.48 -15.13
CA ASP A 82 19.39 -19.44 -16.51
C ASP A 82 19.33 -20.84 -17.14
N GLU A 83 20.33 -21.70 -16.92
CA GLU A 83 20.31 -23.10 -17.36
C GLU A 83 19.22 -23.92 -16.65
N LEU A 84 18.93 -23.61 -15.38
CA LEU A 84 17.87 -24.29 -14.61
C LEU A 84 16.47 -23.84 -15.01
N ILE A 85 16.30 -22.56 -15.37
CA ILE A 85 14.99 -21.97 -15.67
C ILE A 85 14.63 -22.11 -17.15
N TYR A 86 15.61 -21.96 -18.04
CA TYR A 86 15.39 -21.88 -19.49
C TYR A 86 15.88 -23.11 -20.26
N ASP A 87 16.54 -24.07 -19.61
CA ASP A 87 16.98 -25.35 -20.20
C ASP A 87 17.83 -25.14 -21.48
N LEU A 88 18.71 -24.13 -21.44
CA LEU A 88 19.62 -23.71 -22.53
C LEU A 88 20.90 -24.55 -22.60
#